data_AF-A0A379WAP2-F1
#
_entry.id   AF-A0A379WAP2-F1
#
_cell.length_a   1.000
_cell.length_b   1.000
_cell.length_c   1.000
_cell.angle_alpha   90.00
_cell.angle_beta   90.00
_cell.angle_gamma   90.00
#
_symmetry.space_group_name_H-M   'P 1'
#
loop_
_entity.id
_entity.type
_entity.pdbx_description
1 polymer ?
#
loop_
_entity_poly.entity_id
_entity_poly.type
_entity_poly.pdbx_seq_one_letter_code
_entity_poly.pdbx_strand_id
1 'polypeptide(L)' 'MEYQLTLNWPDFLEHHWQKRPVVLKRGFSNFIDPLSPDELAGLAMESEIDSRLVSHQDGKMAGQSWSFRKLRSSG' A
#
# COMPACT_ATOMS: atom_id res chain seq x y z
N MET A 1 -1.95 10.90 -16.84
CA MET A 1 -0.55 10.44 -16.78
C MET A 1 -0.55 8.94 -17.04
N GLU A 2 0.34 8.45 -17.88
CA GLU A 2 0.46 7.02 -18.18
C GLU A 2 1.72 6.47 -17.51
N TYR A 3 1.59 5.44 -16.68
CA TYR A 3 2.72 4.75 -16.07
C TYR A 3 3.12 3.56 -16.95
N GLN A 4 4.41 3.49 -17.31
CA GLN A 4 4.94 2.37 -18.05
C GLN A 4 5.77 1.45 -17.15
N LEU A 5 5.40 0.17 -17.12
CA LEU A 5 6.12 -0.84 -16.35
C LEU A 5 7.34 -1.34 -17.12
N THR A 6 8.52 -1.18 -16.54
CA THR A 6 9.77 -1.74 -17.04
C THR A 6 9.93 -3.17 -16.50
N LEU A 7 9.30 -4.13 -17.18
CA LEU A 7 9.28 -5.55 -16.77
C LEU A 7 9.44 -6.48 -17.98
N ASN A 8 10.27 -7.52 -17.82
CA ASN A 8 10.28 -8.67 -18.72
C ASN A 8 9.12 -9.61 -18.35
N TRP A 9 8.02 -9.50 -19.08
CA TRP A 9 6.80 -10.27 -18.81
C TRP A 9 6.97 -11.79 -18.91
N PRO A 10 7.58 -12.35 -19.97
CA PRO A 10 7.86 -13.78 -20.04
C PRO A 10 8.58 -14.33 -18.80
N ASP A 11 9.69 -13.69 -18.42
CA ASP A 11 10.49 -14.12 -17.27
C ASP A 11 9.72 -14.03 -15.94
N PHE A 12 8.97 -12.95 -15.75
CA PHE A 12 8.15 -12.77 -14.55
C PHE A 12 7.06 -13.84 -14.40
N LEU A 13 6.34 -14.14 -15.49
CA LEU A 13 5.28 -15.15 -15.47
C LEU A 13 5.84 -16.56 -15.26
N GLU A 14 6.97 -16.87 -15.87
CA GLU A 14 7.62 -18.18 -15.74
C GLU A 14 8.17 -18.40 -14.34
N HIS A 15 8.92 -17.44 -13.80
CA HIS A 15 9.72 -17.67 -12.59
C HIS A 15 9.15 -17.07 -11.30
N HIS A 16 8.21 -16.13 -11.38
CA HIS A 16 7.82 -15.32 -10.21
C HIS A 16 6.32 -15.35 -9.91
N TRP A 17 5.46 -15.21 -10.92
CA TRP A 17 4.02 -15.16 -10.73
C TRP A 17 3.48 -16.41 -10.01
N GLN A 18 2.86 -16.21 -8.84
CA GLN A 18 2.35 -17.25 -7.94
C GLN A 18 3.38 -18.32 -7.52
N LYS A 19 4.68 -18.04 -7.64
CA LYS A 19 5.76 -18.98 -7.30
C LYS A 19 6.66 -18.46 -6.20
N ARG A 20 7.22 -17.25 -6.38
CA ARG A 20 8.17 -16.65 -5.43
C ARG A 20 8.12 -15.13 -5.46
N PRO A 21 8.32 -14.45 -4.31
CA PRO A 21 8.41 -12.99 -4.27
C PRO A 21 9.65 -12.49 -5.02
N VAL A 22 9.57 -11.27 -5.56
CA VAL A 22 10.68 -10.59 -6.23
C VAL A 22 10.54 -9.08 -6.09
N VAL A 23 11.66 -8.37 -5.94
CA VAL A 23 11.70 -6.90 -5.95
C VAL A 23 12.09 -6.43 -7.34
N LEU A 24 11.16 -5.78 -8.05
CA LEU A 24 11.40 -5.17 -9.35
C LEU A 24 12.00 -3.76 -9.17
N LYS A 25 13.33 -3.68 -9.11
CA LYS A 25 14.04 -2.41 -8.96
C LYS A 25 13.73 -1.49 -10.14
N ARG A 26 13.32 -0.24 -9.86
CA ARG A 26 12.94 0.77 -10.87
C ARG A 26 11.85 0.27 -11.83
N GLY A 27 10.88 -0.51 -11.32
CA GLY A 27 9.77 -1.04 -12.13
C GLY A 27 8.96 0.04 -12.85
N PHE A 28 8.89 1.25 -12.30
CA PHE A 28 8.47 2.45 -13.01
C PHE A 28 9.66 3.38 -13.20
N SER A 29 9.91 3.80 -14.44
CA SER A 29 10.88 4.87 -14.71
C SER A 29 10.30 6.21 -14.28
N ASN A 30 11.04 6.97 -13.47
CA ASN A 30 10.64 8.31 -13.00
C ASN A 30 9.25 8.31 -12.33
N PHE A 31 9.06 7.46 -11.31
CA PHE A 31 7.82 7.41 -10.54
C PHE A 31 7.50 8.78 -9.92
N ILE A 32 6.26 9.23 -10.13
CA ILE A 32 5.66 10.42 -9.53
C ILE A 32 4.42 9.93 -8.79
N ASP A 33 4.24 10.37 -7.54
CA ASP A 33 3.06 10.00 -6.76
C ASP A 33 1.78 10.51 -7.44
N PRO A 34 0.77 9.65 -7.68
CA PRO A 34 -0.47 10.05 -8.33
C PRO A 34 -1.41 10.84 -7.41
N LEU A 35 -1.16 10.81 -6.10
CA LEU A 35 -2.01 11.38 -5.06
C LEU A 35 -1.16 11.83 -3.88
N SER A 36 -1.45 13.01 -3.33
CA SER A 36 -0.78 13.52 -2.14
C SER A 36 -1.30 12.86 -0.85
N PRO A 37 -0.55 12.95 0.27
CA PRO A 37 -1.00 12.45 1.57
C PRO A 37 -2.32 13.07 2.05
N ASP A 38 -2.52 14.38 1.81
CA ASP A 38 -3.72 15.11 2.25
C ASP A 38 -4.96 14.67 1.46
N GLU A 39 -4.82 14.48 0.15
CA GLU A 39 -5.90 13.96 -0.69
C GLU A 39 -6.25 12.51 -0.31
N LEU A 40 -5.25 11.67 -0.03
CA LEU A 40 -5.48 10.30 0.45
C LEU A 40 -6.21 10.28 1.81
N ALA A 41 -5.86 11.19 2.72
CA ALA A 41 -6.52 11.32 4.02
C ALA A 41 -7.99 11.76 3.85
N GLY A 42 -8.25 12.71 2.94
CA GLY A 42 -9.61 13.12 2.57
C GLY A 42 -10.45 11.95 2.06
N LEU A 43 -9.93 11.18 1.10
CA LEU A 43 -10.61 9.98 0.56
C LEU A 43 -10.85 8.93 1.65
N ALA A 44 -9.91 8.75 2.58
CA ALA A 44 -10.06 7.79 3.67
C ALA A 44 -11.19 8.16 4.65
N MET A 45 -11.67 9.41 4.66
CA MET A 45 -12.79 9.85 5.48
C MET A 45 -14.15 9.61 4.83
N GLU A 46 -14.21 9.40 3.51
CA GLU A 46 -15.46 9.14 2.78
C GLU A 46 -16.10 7.81 3.21
N SER A 47 -17.43 7.79 3.28
CA SER A 47 -18.19 6.68 3.87
C SER A 47 -18.20 5.42 3.00
N GLU A 48 -18.09 5.62 1.70
CA GLU A 48 -18.08 4.65 0.62
C GLU A 48 -16.69 4.00 0.43
N ILE A 49 -15.64 4.61 0.98
CA ILE A 49 -14.26 4.14 0.86
C ILE A 49 -13.91 3.27 2.08
N ASP A 50 -13.45 2.03 1.86
CA ASP A 50 -12.96 1.18 2.96
C ASP A 50 -11.53 1.56 3.32
N SER A 51 -11.36 2.19 4.49
CA SER A 51 -10.07 2.66 4.99
C SER A 51 -9.81 2.16 6.41
N ARG A 52 -8.51 1.97 6.73
CA ARG A 52 -8.09 1.43 8.03
C ARG A 52 -6.83 2.13 8.52
N LEU A 53 -6.82 2.48 9.81
CA LEU A 53 -5.63 2.95 10.50
C LEU A 53 -5.04 1.80 11.33
N VAL A 54 -3.78 1.47 11.03
CA VAL A 54 -3.01 0.45 11.73
C VAL A 54 -1.98 1.16 12.59
N SER A 55 -1.96 0.89 13.90
CA SER A 55 -0.98 1.51 14.79
C SER A 55 -0.34 0.49 15.73
N HIS A 56 0.96 0.67 15.95
CA HIS A 56 1.78 -0.06 16.91
C HIS A 56 2.20 0.90 18.02
N GLN A 57 2.04 0.50 19.27
CA GLN A 57 2.52 1.26 20.43
C GLN A 57 3.65 0.48 21.10
N ASP A 58 4.84 1.07 21.15
CA ASP A 58 5.98 0.48 21.85
C ASP A 58 5.83 0.68 23.37
N GLY A 59 5.43 -0.39 24.06
CA GLY A 59 5.38 -0.49 25.52
C GLY A 59 6.12 -1.74 25.99
N LYS A 60 7.01 -1.59 26.99
CA LYS A 60 7.96 -2.62 27.44
C LYS A 60 7.28 -3.95 27.84
N MET A 61 7.59 -4.98 27.04
CA MET A 61 7.56 -6.44 27.30
C MET A 61 6.20 -7.18 27.45
N ALA A 62 6.13 -8.28 26.69
CA ALA A 62 5.18 -9.41 26.67
C ALA A 62 3.72 -9.12 26.27
N GLY A 63 3.50 -8.88 24.98
CA GLY A 63 2.16 -8.83 24.36
C GLY A 63 2.02 -7.72 23.33
N GLN A 64 2.90 -7.71 22.32
CA GLN A 64 2.84 -6.71 21.24
C GLN A 64 1.52 -6.88 20.48
N SER A 65 0.61 -5.92 20.63
CA SER A 65 -0.69 -5.95 19.96
C SER A 65 -0.78 -4.81 18.96
N TRP A 66 -0.97 -5.18 17.71
CA TRP A 66 -1.39 -4.25 16.67
C TRP A 66 -2.84 -3.84 16.90
N SER A 67 -3.14 -2.55 16.82
CA SER A 67 -4.51 -2.06 16.84
C SER A 67 -4.94 -1.65 15.44
N PHE A 68 -6.14 -2.11 15.05
CA PHE A 68 -6.75 -1.84 13.76
C PHE A 68 -8.04 -1.06 13.99
N ARG A 69 -8.15 0.15 13.42
CA ARG A 69 -9.36 0.96 13.49
C ARG A 69 -9.88 1.23 12.08
N LYS A 70 -11.17 0.99 11.86
CA LYS A 70 -11.83 1.47 10.65
C LYS A 70 -11.96 2.98 10.77
N LEU A 71 -11.42 3.71 9.79
CA LEU A 71 -11.69 5.13 9.69
C LEU A 71 -13.11 5.24 9.14
N ARG A 72 -13.99 5.90 9.89
CA ARG A 72 -15.33 6.26 9.43
C ARG A 72 -15.45 7.76 9.61
N SER A 73 -16.06 8.43 8.64
CA SER A 73 -16.70 9.71 8.91
C SER A 73 -17.67 9.51 10.08
N SER A 74 -17.36 10.13 11.22
CA SER A 74 -18.37 10.44 12.22
C SER A 74 -19.33 11.41 11.55
N GLY A 75 -20.50 10.89 11.16
CA GLY A 75 -21.56 11.68 10.54
C GLY A 75 -22.02 12.85 11.40
#